data_AF-A0A525KMN1-F1
#
_entry.id   AF-A0A525KMN1-F1
#
_cell.length_a   1.000
_cell.length_b   1.000
_cell.length_c   1.000
_cell.angle_alpha   90.00
_cell.angle_beta   90.00
_cell.angle_gamma   90.00
#
_symmetry.space_group_name_H-M   'P 1'
#
loop_
_entity.id
_entity.type
_entity.pdbx_description
1 polymer ?
#
loop_
_entity_poly.entity_id
_entity_poly.type
_entity_poly.pdbx_seq_one_letter_code
_entity_poly.pdbx_strand_id
1 'polypeptide(L)'
;MITFIVERTVPPALHIEDPDNVALHCRWAADAYRAAGVFWFGGLVTDRGMFGLVAAEAAEDLERYRTSLGIAEADMSLRRVLRPVGPFFAAPRT
;
A
#
# COMPACT_ATOMS: atom_id res chain seq x y z
N MET A 1 14.99 4.22 4.34
CA MET A 1 13.79 4.06 3.49
C MET A 1 13.97 3.12 2.30
N ILE A 2 13.28 1.99 2.35
CA ILE A 2 13.09 0.97 1.30
C ILE A 2 11.65 1.09 0.77
N THR A 3 11.46 1.04 -0.54
CA THR A 3 10.13 1.09 -1.16
C THR A 3 9.57 -0.31 -1.39
N PHE A 4 8.28 -0.49 -1.12
CA PHE A 4 7.58 -1.76 -1.30
C PHE A 4 6.27 -1.54 -2.07
N ILE A 5 5.90 -2.54 -2.86
CA ILE A 5 4.51 -2.79 -3.27
C ILE A 5 3.91 -3.71 -2.21
N VAL A 6 2.79 -3.30 -1.64
CA VAL A 6 1.97 -4.09 -0.73
C VAL A 6 0.77 -4.60 -1.52
N GLU A 7 0.71 -5.90 -1.78
CA GLU A 7 -0.42 -6.54 -2.45
C GLU A 7 -1.36 -7.11 -1.38
N ARG A 8 -2.66 -6.91 -1.56
CA ARG A 8 -3.69 -7.33 -0.60
C ARG A 8 -4.92 -7.88 -1.31
N THR A 9 -5.58 -8.82 -0.66
CA THR A 9 -6.97 -9.17 -0.99
C THR A 9 -7.85 -7.95 -0.74
N VAL A 10 -8.80 -7.67 -1.65
CA VAL A 10 -9.81 -6.63 -1.43
C VAL A 10 -10.73 -7.10 -0.31
N PRO A 11 -10.83 -6.37 0.82
CA PRO A 11 -11.72 -6.76 1.90
C PRO A 11 -13.17 -6.84 1.40
N PRO A 12 -13.95 -7.87 1.76
CA PRO A 12 -15.35 -7.97 1.32
C PRO A 12 -16.24 -6.79 1.74
N ALA A 13 -15.85 -6.09 2.81
CA ALA A 13 -16.54 -4.90 3.32
C ALA A 13 -16.15 -3.60 2.59
N LEU A 14 -15.18 -3.64 1.67
CA LEU A 14 -14.78 -2.48 0.87
C LEU A 14 -15.66 -2.39 -0.39
N HIS A 15 -16.60 -1.45 -0.38
CA HIS A 15 -17.47 -1.15 -1.50
C HIS A 15 -16.83 -0.07 -2.38
N ILE A 16 -16.07 -0.49 -3.40
CA ILE A 16 -15.25 0.42 -4.22
C ILE A 16 -16.04 1.48 -5.00
N GLU A 17 -17.34 1.23 -5.24
CA GLU A 17 -18.25 2.16 -5.92
C GLU A 17 -18.85 3.21 -4.97
N ASP A 18 -18.69 3.03 -3.65
CA ASP A 18 -19.14 3.98 -2.64
C ASP A 18 -17.96 4.87 -2.21
N PRO A 19 -17.95 6.16 -2.62
CA PRO A 19 -16.82 7.06 -2.34
C PRO A 19 -16.61 7.31 -0.84
N ASP A 20 -17.65 7.26 -0.02
CA ASP A 20 -17.54 7.46 1.43
C ASP A 20 -16.88 6.24 2.09
N ASN A 21 -17.24 5.03 1.64
CA ASN A 21 -16.61 3.80 2.08
C ASN A 21 -15.12 3.75 1.70
N VAL A 22 -14.79 4.15 0.46
CA VAL A 22 -13.39 4.27 0.00
C VAL A 22 -12.62 5.31 0.82
N ALA A 23 -13.20 6.48 1.07
CA ALA A 23 -12.56 7.53 1.87
C ALA A 23 -12.26 7.06 3.30
N LEU A 24 -13.22 6.37 3.93
CA LEU A 24 -13.05 5.79 5.27
C LEU A 24 -11.94 4.73 5.29
N HIS A 25 -11.94 3.83 4.30
CA HIS A 25 -10.88 2.83 4.15
C HIS A 25 -9.50 3.48 4.01
N CYS A 26 -9.38 4.50 3.14
CA CYS A 26 -8.15 5.25 2.94
C CYS A 26 -7.68 5.92 4.23
N ARG A 27 -8.59 6.48 5.05
CA ARG A 27 -8.23 7.07 6.35
C ARG A 27 -7.65 6.02 7.28
N TRP A 28 -8.31 4.88 7.46
CA TRP A 28 -7.81 3.81 8.33
C TRP A 28 -6.46 3.25 7.86
N ALA A 29 -6.29 3.07 6.55
CA ALA A 29 -5.02 2.64 5.97
C ALA A 29 -3.90 3.65 6.24
N ALA A 30 -4.17 4.95 6.01
CA ALA A 30 -3.20 6.01 6.28
C ALA A 30 -2.80 6.08 7.75
N ASP A 31 -3.77 5.98 8.67
CA ASP A 31 -3.51 5.98 10.11
C ASP A 31 -2.67 4.76 10.53
N ALA A 32 -2.99 3.57 10.01
CA ALA A 32 -2.24 2.36 10.29
C ALA A 32 -0.80 2.40 9.75
N TYR A 33 -0.59 2.87 8.52
CA TYR A 33 0.75 3.05 7.97
C TYR A 33 1.56 4.07 8.78
N ARG A 34 0.95 5.20 9.12
CA ARG A 34 1.60 6.22 9.96
C ARG A 34 2.01 5.66 11.32
N ALA A 35 1.13 4.92 11.97
CA ALA A 35 1.41 4.27 13.25
C ALA A 35 2.55 3.25 13.17
N ALA A 36 2.72 2.60 12.00
CA ALA A 36 3.80 1.66 11.74
C ALA A 36 5.14 2.33 11.40
N GLY A 37 5.18 3.66 11.20
CA GLY A 37 6.36 4.39 10.73
C GLY A 37 6.56 4.32 9.22
N VAL A 38 5.50 4.00 8.47
CA VAL A 38 5.52 3.78 7.02
C VAL A 38 4.90 4.97 6.30
N PHE A 39 5.55 5.43 5.24
CA PHE A 39 5.00 6.45 4.35
C PHE A 39 4.21 5.81 3.21
N TRP A 40 2.94 6.19 3.04
CA TRP A 40 2.07 5.68 2.00
C TRP A 40 1.92 6.68 0.85
N PHE A 41 2.29 6.27 -0.37
CA PHE A 41 2.17 7.11 -1.58
C PHE A 41 0.78 7.07 -2.21
N GLY A 42 -0.02 6.05 -1.87
CA GLY A 42 -1.33 5.81 -2.45
C GLY A 42 -1.55 4.34 -2.79
N GLY A 43 -2.79 4.01 -3.11
CA GLY A 43 -3.21 2.66 -3.45
C GLY A 43 -4.13 2.63 -4.66
N LEU A 44 -4.25 1.44 -5.22
CA LEU A 44 -5.05 1.11 -6.39
C LEU A 44 -5.81 -0.18 -6.11
N VAL A 45 -7.05 -0.27 -6.58
CA VAL A 45 -7.81 -1.52 -6.60
C VAL A 45 -7.99 -1.97 -8.04
N THR A 46 -7.85 -3.26 -8.28
CA THR A 46 -7.98 -3.91 -9.58
C THR A 46 -8.81 -5.19 -9.45
N ASP A 47 -9.12 -5.82 -10.58
CA ASP A 47 -9.71 -7.16 -10.65
C ASP A 47 -8.85 -8.26 -9.99
N ARG A 48 -7.54 -8.01 -9.79
CA ARG A 48 -6.60 -8.95 -9.17
C ARG A 48 -6.36 -8.72 -7.68
N GLY A 49 -6.86 -7.61 -7.13
CA GLY A 49 -6.59 -7.24 -5.75
C GLY A 49 -6.32 -5.74 -5.57
N MET A 50 -5.89 -5.41 -4.36
CA MET A 50 -5.51 -4.08 -3.94
C MET A 50 -3.99 -3.97 -3.83
N PHE A 51 -3.45 -2.84 -4.29
CA PHE A 51 -2.02 -2.58 -4.34
C PHE A 51 -1.73 -1.24 -3.67
N GLY A 52 -0.75 -1.20 -2.77
CA GLY A 52 -0.25 0.03 -2.17
C GLY A 52 1.22 0.24 -2.51
N LEU A 53 1.63 1.47 -2.79
CA LEU A 53 3.04 1.84 -2.85
C LEU A 53 3.43 2.54 -1.55
N VAL A 54 4.45 2.01 -0.86
CA VAL A 54 4.86 2.50 0.46
C VAL A 54 6.37 2.60 0.57
N ALA A 55 6.87 3.41 1.48
CA ALA A 55 8.25 3.41 1.92
C ALA A 55 8.34 3.19 3.44
N ALA A 56 9.19 2.26 3.84
CA ALA A 56 9.42 1.85 5.23
C ALA A 56 10.92 1.82 5.52
N GLU A 57 11.35 1.75 6.78
CA GLU A 57 12.78 1.55 7.09
C GLU A 57 13.16 0.08 6.95
N ALA A 58 12.26 -0.82 7.33
CA ALA A 58 12.44 -2.26 7.23
C ALA A 58 11.13 -2.98 6.84
N ALA A 59 11.22 -4.23 6.42
CA ALA A 59 10.03 -5.01 6.04
C ALA A 59 9.13 -5.31 7.25
N GLU A 60 9.74 -5.44 8.43
CA GLU A 60 9.09 -5.68 9.72
C GLU A 60 8.14 -4.54 10.12
N ASP A 61 8.35 -3.32 9.62
CA ASP A 61 7.43 -2.20 9.82
C ASP A 61 6.07 -2.49 9.17
N LEU A 62 6.06 -3.19 8.03
CA LEU A 62 4.84 -3.58 7.31
C LEU A 62 4.11 -4.75 7.98
N GLU A 63 4.80 -5.56 8.77
CA GLU A 63 4.15 -6.57 9.61
C GLU A 63 3.37 -5.94 10.79
N ARG A 64 3.87 -4.84 11.36
CA ARG A 64 3.12 -4.06 12.36
C ARG A 64 1.85 -3.47 11.76
N TYR A 65 1.94 -2.95 10.54
CA TYR A 65 0.78 -2.49 9.78
C TYR A 65 -0.24 -3.62 9.53
N ARG A 66 0.22 -4.79 9.08
CA ARG A 66 -0.65 -5.95 8.82
C ARG A 66 -1.42 -6.36 10.08
N THR A 67 -0.69 -6.47 11.19
CA THR A 67 -1.24 -6.91 12.47
C THR A 67 -2.24 -5.90 13.05
N SER A 68 -1.97 -4.59 12.92
CA SER A 68 -2.87 -3.55 13.47
C SER A 68 -4.23 -3.50 12.77
N LEU A 69 -4.30 -3.93 11.50
CA LEU A 69 -5.54 -4.03 10.74
C LEU A 69 -6.17 -5.43 10.75
N GLY A 70 -5.57 -6.38 11.49
CA GLY A 70 -6.07 -7.76 11.56
C GLY A 70 -6.04 -8.49 10.21
N ILE A 71 -5.14 -8.10 9.30
CA ILE A 71 -5.01 -8.70 7.97
C ILE A 71 -4.32 -10.07 8.14
N ALA A 72 -4.92 -11.14 7.60
CA ALA A 72 -4.30 -12.45 7.64
C ALA A 72 -2.99 -12.45 6.84
N GLU A 73 -2.01 -13.26 7.25
CA GLU A 73 -0.71 -13.35 6.56
C GLU A 73 -0.87 -13.73 5.08
N ALA A 74 -1.81 -14.64 4.77
CA ALA A 74 -2.12 -15.04 3.40
C ALA A 74 -2.78 -13.94 2.54
N ASP A 75 -3.33 -12.89 3.18
CA ASP A 75 -4.02 -11.78 2.51
C ASP A 75 -3.12 -10.58 2.24
N MET A 76 -1.82 -10.69 2.54
CA MET A 76 -0.84 -9.64 2.27
C MET A 76 0.45 -10.23 1.74
N SER A 77 0.95 -9.68 0.63
CA SER A 77 2.31 -9.96 0.17
C SER A 77 3.10 -8.68 -0.07
N LEU A 78 4.41 -8.76 0.15
CA LEU A 78 5.31 -7.63 0.04
C LEU A 78 6.29 -7.87 -1.11
N ARG A 79 6.38 -6.92 -2.04
CA ARG A 79 7.42 -6.90 -3.06
C ARG A 79 8.30 -5.70 -2.88
N ARG A 80 9.59 -5.93 -2.62
CA ARG A 80 10.57 -4.85 -2.59
C ARG A 80 10.70 -4.23 -3.99
N VAL A 81 10.54 -2.92 -4.07
CA VAL A 81 10.82 -2.15 -5.28
C VAL A 81 12.33 -1.97 -5.37
N LEU A 82 12.95 -2.58 -6.39
CA LEU A 82 14.39 -2.46 -6.64
C LEU A 82 14.75 -1.13 -7.28
N ARG A 83 13.89 -0.64 -8.18
CA ARG A 83 14.05 0.62 -8.91
C ARG A 83 12.67 1.08 -9.39
N PRO A 84 12.20 2.28 -9.03
CA PRO A 84 11.02 2.84 -9.68
C PRO A 84 11.37 3.21 -11.13
N VAL A 85 10.43 3.12 -12.05
CA VAL A 85 10.60 3.55 -13.45
C VAL A 85 9.50 4.55 -13.74
N GLY A 86 9.84 5.72 -14.28
CA GLY A 86 8.85 6.76 -14.52
C GLY A 86 9.42 8.00 -15.23
N PRO A 87 8.57 8.99 -15.53
CA PRO A 87 8.94 10.15 -16.35
C PRO A 87 10.14 10.94 -15.83
N PHE A 88 10.37 10.92 -14.51
CA PHE A 88 11.52 11.57 -13.87
C PHE A 88 12.88 10.95 -14.23
N PHE A 89 12.90 9.73 -14.76
CA PHE A 89 14.10 9.12 -15.37
C PHE A 89 14.19 9.33 -16.88
N ALA A 90 13.09 9.73 -17.52
CA ALA A 90 13.13 10.12 -18.92
C ALA A 90 13.79 11.50 -18.98
N ALA A 91 15.12 11.51 -19.13
CA ALA A 91 15.86 12.73 -19.40
C ALA A 91 15.20 13.47 -20.58
N PRO A 92 15.14 14.82 -20.56
CA PRO A 92 14.70 15.57 -21.73
C PRO A 92 15.52 15.11 -22.94
N ARG A 93 14.84 14.89 -24.07
CA ARG A 93 15.50 14.59 -25.33
C ARG A 93 16.44 15.76 -25.63
N THR A 94 17.75 15.53 -25.49
CA THR A 94 18.79 16.45 -25.95
C THR A 94 18.71 16.63 -27.45
#